data_AF-A0A813IIT4-F1
#
_entry.id   AF-A0A813IIT4-F1
#
_cell.length_a   1.000
_cell.length_b   1.000
_cell.length_c   1.000
_cell.angle_alpha   90.00
_cell.angle_beta   90.00
_cell.angle_gamma   90.00
#
_symmetry.space_group_name_H-M   'P 1'
#
loop_
_entity.id
_entity.type
_entity.pdbx_description
1 polymer ?
#
loop_
_entity_poly.entity_id
_entity_poly.type
_entity_poly.pdbx_seq_one_letter_code
_entity_poly.pdbx_strand_id
1 'polypeptide(L)'
;RMMASEGQVPPREFAGAGGDPDEQNQEPPLWLLAFGPFSVLAGAILFSARNDIVGMFGDEWAMRNGGWPCPLCLRVNKAAQEACDGCQSKRPDEGDWEG
;
A
#
# COMPACT_ATOMS: atom_id res chain seq x y z
N ARG A 1 55.16 -23.76 -49.70
CA ARG A 1 54.83 -23.60 -48.27
C ARG A 1 54.89 -22.10 -47.97
N MET A 2 53.76 -21.41 -48.04
CA MET A 2 53.64 -20.00 -47.63
C MET A 2 53.15 -20.03 -46.18
N MET A 3 53.88 -19.42 -45.25
CA MET A 3 53.41 -19.23 -43.88
C MET A 3 52.69 -17.89 -43.84
N ALA A 4 51.37 -17.89 -43.70
CA ALA A 4 50.62 -16.69 -43.36
C ALA A 4 50.80 -16.45 -41.86
N SER A 5 51.39 -15.30 -41.50
CA SER A 5 51.49 -14.84 -40.11
C SER A 5 50.10 -14.38 -39.67
N GLU A 6 49.43 -15.18 -38.85
CA GLU A 6 48.17 -14.79 -38.21
C GLU A 6 48.46 -13.67 -37.21
N GLY A 7 47.97 -12.47 -37.54
CA GLY A 7 48.13 -11.26 -36.74
C GLY A 7 47.50 -11.42 -35.36
N GLN A 8 48.29 -11.17 -34.33
CA GLN A 8 47.84 -11.04 -32.95
C GLN A 8 46.85 -9.87 -32.84
N VAL A 9 45.58 -10.16 -32.55
CA VAL A 9 44.59 -9.13 -32.20
C VAL A 9 44.91 -8.61 -30.79
N PRO A 10 45.03 -7.29 -30.55
CA PRO A 10 45.27 -6.77 -29.21
C PRO A 10 44.08 -7.07 -28.28
N PRO A 11 44.30 -7.23 -26.96
CA PRO A 11 43.21 -7.47 -26.02
C PRO A 11 42.22 -6.31 -26.11
N ARG A 12 40.92 -6.63 -26.19
CA ARG A 12 39.86 -5.63 -26.05
C ARG A 12 40.04 -4.98 -24.69
N GLU A 13 40.42 -3.71 -24.67
CA GLU A 13 40.18 -2.86 -23.51
C GLU A 13 38.68 -2.88 -23.28
N PHE A 14 38.25 -3.60 -22.24
CA PHE A 14 36.96 -3.35 -21.64
C PHE A 14 37.07 -1.94 -21.09
N ALA A 15 36.65 -0.95 -21.88
CA ALA A 15 36.22 0.32 -21.36
C ALA A 15 35.14 -0.02 -20.34
N GLY A 16 35.55 -0.18 -19.08
CA GLY A 16 34.64 -0.11 -17.97
C GLY A 16 33.86 1.17 -18.22
N ALA A 17 32.53 1.05 -18.25
CA ALA A 17 31.67 2.19 -18.10
C ALA A 17 32.10 2.82 -16.77
N GLY A 18 33.02 3.77 -16.84
CA GLY A 18 33.25 4.76 -15.81
C GLY A 18 31.97 5.56 -15.79
N GLY A 19 30.98 5.04 -15.06
CA GLY A 19 29.93 5.89 -14.53
C GLY A 19 30.62 6.99 -13.74
N ASP A 20 30.24 8.21 -14.02
CA ASP A 20 30.76 9.39 -13.32
C ASP A 20 30.63 9.15 -11.80
N PRO A 21 31.72 9.23 -11.01
CA PRO A 21 31.64 9.03 -9.56
C PRO A 21 30.73 10.07 -8.88
N ASP A 22 30.41 11.17 -9.58
CA ASP A 22 29.44 12.19 -9.16
C ASP A 22 27.99 11.68 -9.16
N GLU A 23 27.67 10.60 -9.88
CA GLU A 23 26.32 10.03 -9.92
C GLU A 23 25.91 9.42 -8.56
N GLN A 24 26.86 9.22 -7.64
CA GLN A 24 26.58 8.79 -6.27
C GLN A 24 26.16 9.93 -5.33
N ASN A 25 26.28 11.20 -5.77
CA ASN A 25 25.99 12.39 -4.96
C ASN A 25 24.92 13.31 -5.57
N GLN A 26 24.12 12.83 -6.53
CA GLN A 26 23.05 13.62 -7.12
C GLN A 26 22.01 14.01 -6.05
N GLU A 27 22.16 15.19 -5.48
CA GLU A 27 21.22 15.78 -4.53
C GLU A 27 19.82 15.84 -5.17
N PRO A 28 18.76 15.51 -4.41
CA PRO A 28 17.43 15.50 -4.98
C PRO A 28 17.09 16.90 -5.49
N PRO A 29 16.42 17.01 -6.64
CA PRO A 29 16.09 18.31 -7.20
C PRO A 29 15.25 19.10 -6.20
N LEU A 30 15.49 20.41 -6.09
CA LEU A 30 14.92 21.26 -5.04
C LEU A 30 13.39 21.19 -4.96
N TRP A 31 12.69 20.89 -6.05
CA TRP A 31 11.24 20.69 -6.04
C TRP A 31 10.81 19.46 -5.23
N LEU A 32 11.59 18.39 -5.21
CA LEU A 32 11.29 17.18 -4.46
C LEU A 32 11.46 17.44 -2.95
N LEU A 33 12.46 18.23 -2.58
CA LEU A 33 12.61 18.70 -1.19
C LEU A 33 11.52 19.69 -0.79
N ALA A 34 11.15 20.61 -1.69
CA ALA A 34 10.15 21.63 -1.43
C ALA A 34 8.72 21.07 -1.37
N PHE A 35 8.37 20.09 -2.21
CA PHE A 35 7.01 19.57 -2.34
C PHE A 35 6.83 18.14 -1.84
N GLY A 36 7.89 17.35 -1.70
CA GLY A 36 7.84 15.96 -1.26
C GLY A 36 7.17 15.78 0.11
N PRO A 37 7.54 16.54 1.15
CA PRO A 37 6.85 16.47 2.45
C PRO A 37 5.37 16.81 2.33
N PHE A 38 5.03 17.81 1.52
CA PHE A 38 3.63 18.22 1.32
C PHE A 38 2.82 17.17 0.56
N SER A 39 3.40 16.52 -0.45
CA SER A 39 2.70 15.48 -1.21
C SER A 39 2.44 14.23 -0.36
N VAL A 40 3.38 13.84 0.49
CA VAL A 40 3.18 12.75 1.47
C VAL A 40 2.11 13.11 2.49
N LEU A 41 2.16 14.32 3.06
CA LEU A 41 1.15 14.78 4.01
C LEU A 41 -0.24 14.88 3.38
N ALA A 42 -0.34 15.45 2.18
CA ALA A 42 -1.61 15.54 1.45
C ALA A 42 -2.16 14.14 1.10
N GLY A 43 -1.30 13.23 0.65
CA GLY A 43 -1.65 11.84 0.39
C GLY A 43 -2.17 11.12 1.63
N ALA A 44 -1.52 11.31 2.78
CA ALA A 44 -1.92 10.71 4.05
C ALA A 44 -3.29 11.23 4.53
N ILE A 45 -3.55 12.54 4.39
CA ILE A 45 -4.84 13.15 4.74
C ILE A 45 -5.95 12.58 3.85
N LEU A 46 -5.74 12.55 2.53
CA LEU A 46 -6.73 12.02 1.58
C LEU A 46 -7.02 10.54 1.81
N PHE A 47 -6.00 9.73 2.07
CA PHE A 47 -6.16 8.31 2.34
C PHE A 47 -6.97 8.06 3.62
N SER A 48 -6.67 8.78 4.69
CA SER A 48 -7.39 8.66 5.97
C SER A 48 -8.86 9.06 5.81
N ALA A 49 -9.13 10.22 5.20
CA ALA A 49 -10.49 10.69 4.97
C ALA A 49 -11.32 9.72 4.10
N ARG A 50 -10.71 9.08 3.10
CA ARG A 50 -11.40 8.10 2.26
C ARG A 50 -11.81 6.85 3.04
N ASN A 51 -10.95 6.34 3.90
CA ASN A 51 -11.23 5.12 4.66
C ASN A 51 -12.39 5.34 5.66
N ASP A 52 -12.44 6.51 6.30
CA ASP A 52 -13.52 6.88 7.22
C ASP A 52 -14.87 6.97 6.49
N ILE A 53 -14.91 7.65 5.34
CA ILE A 53 -16.14 7.81 4.55
C ILE A 53 -16.66 6.45 4.06
N VAL A 54 -15.79 5.60 3.52
CA VAL A 54 -16.17 4.27 3.04
C VAL A 54 -16.66 3.38 4.20
N GLY A 55 -16.04 3.48 5.37
CA GLY A 55 -16.46 2.79 6.58
C GLY A 55 -17.88 3.18 6.99
N MET A 56 -18.17 4.48 7.11
CA MET A 56 -19.49 4.97 7.53
C MET A 56 -20.61 4.52 6.57
N PHE A 57 -20.40 4.64 5.26
CA PHE A 57 -21.39 4.17 4.28
C PHE A 57 -21.55 2.65 4.27
N GLY A 58 -20.46 1.91 4.50
CA GLY A 58 -20.50 0.46 4.63
C GLY A 58 -21.34 0.01 5.81
N ASP A 59 -21.19 0.66 6.96
CA ASP A 59 -21.94 0.37 8.18
C ASP A 59 -23.43 0.68 8.00
N GLU A 60 -23.78 1.86 7.47
CA GLU A 60 -25.17 2.23 7.23
C GLU A 60 -25.85 1.28 6.22
N TRP A 61 -25.14 0.92 5.14
CA TRP A 61 -25.64 -0.04 4.17
C TRP A 61 -25.84 -1.42 4.78
N ALA A 62 -24.90 -1.88 5.62
CA ALA A 62 -25.04 -3.16 6.32
C ALA A 62 -26.27 -3.14 7.22
N MET A 63 -26.46 -2.12 8.05
CA MET A 63 -27.64 -1.98 8.92
C MET A 63 -28.94 -1.99 8.12
N ARG A 64 -29.03 -1.25 7.00
CA ARG A 64 -30.22 -1.23 6.12
C ARG A 64 -30.56 -2.59 5.53
N ASN A 65 -29.57 -3.47 5.35
CA ASN A 65 -29.76 -4.82 4.83
C ASN A 65 -29.88 -5.88 5.94
N GLY A 66 -30.30 -5.49 7.15
CA GLY A 66 -30.46 -6.41 8.29
C GLY A 66 -29.13 -6.78 8.96
N GLY A 67 -28.10 -5.95 8.79
CA GLY A 67 -26.85 -6.05 9.55
C GLY A 67 -27.08 -5.83 11.03
N TRP A 68 -26.09 -6.23 11.82
CA TRP A 68 -26.17 -6.21 13.27
C TRP A 68 -24.89 -5.61 13.88
N PRO A 69 -25.01 -4.74 14.89
CA PRO A 69 -23.86 -4.22 15.60
C PRO A 69 -23.33 -5.28 16.57
N CYS A 70 -22.01 -5.48 16.63
CA CYS A 70 -21.43 -6.36 17.64
C CYS A 70 -21.52 -5.72 19.04
N PRO A 71 -22.01 -6.41 20.08
CA PRO A 71 -22.08 -5.84 21.44
C PRO A 71 -20.70 -5.63 22.09
N LEU A 72 -19.67 -6.36 21.66
CA LEU A 72 -18.35 -6.32 22.27
C LEU A 72 -17.45 -5.23 21.66
N CYS A 73 -17.49 -5.04 20.34
CA CYS A 73 -16.60 -4.12 19.64
C CYS A 73 -17.30 -3.06 18.78
N LEU A 74 -18.65 -3.04 18.79
CA LEU A 74 -19.50 -2.06 18.10
C LEU A 74 -19.35 -1.99 16.58
N ARG A 75 -18.61 -2.93 15.98
CA ARG A 75 -18.53 -3.08 14.52
C ARG A 75 -19.86 -3.58 13.96
N VAL A 76 -20.34 -2.94 12.89
CA VAL A 76 -21.51 -3.43 12.15
C VAL A 76 -21.08 -4.59 11.25
N ASN A 77 -21.70 -5.75 11.45
CA ASN A 77 -21.51 -6.93 10.61
C ASN A 77 -22.68 -7.08 9.63
N LYS A 78 -22.46 -7.79 8.53
CA LYS A 78 -23.51 -8.08 7.53
C LYS A 78 -24.52 -9.09 8.10
N ALA A 79 -25.77 -9.05 7.63
CA ALA A 79 -26.83 -9.98 8.03
C ALA A 79 -26.43 -11.46 7.90
N ALA A 80 -25.67 -11.80 6.86
CA ALA A 80 -25.23 -13.17 6.59
C ALA A 80 -24.12 -13.68 7.53
N GLN A 81 -23.49 -12.80 8.32
CA GLN A 81 -22.42 -13.22 9.22
C GLN A 81 -22.97 -13.73 10.55
N GLU A 82 -22.53 -14.92 10.93
CA GLU A 82 -22.87 -15.57 12.22
C GLU A 82 -21.87 -15.24 13.34
N ALA A 83 -20.74 -14.63 13.01
CA ALA A 83 -19.74 -14.15 13.95
C ALA A 83 -19.21 -12.77 13.51
N CYS A 84 -18.76 -11.97 14.47
CA CYS A 84 -18.23 -10.64 14.20
C CYS A 84 -16.87 -10.72 13.53
N ASP A 85 -16.69 -9.99 12.43
CA ASP A 85 -15.42 -9.97 11.69
C ASP A 85 -14.24 -9.46 12.54
N GLY A 86 -14.49 -8.49 13.43
CA GLY A 86 -13.43 -7.86 14.23
C GLY A 86 -13.00 -8.67 15.46
N CYS A 87 -13.97 -9.10 16.28
CA CYS A 87 -13.70 -9.78 17.55
C CYS A 87 -14.07 -11.26 17.57
N GLN A 88 -14.61 -11.78 16.47
CA GLN A 88 -15.02 -13.18 16.31
C GLN A 88 -16.11 -13.64 17.30
N SER A 89 -16.80 -12.72 17.97
CA SER A 89 -17.94 -13.03 18.82
C SER A 89 -19.11 -13.57 18.01
N LYS A 90 -19.85 -14.54 18.54
CA LYS A 90 -21.07 -15.03 17.89
C LYS A 90 -22.10 -13.91 17.74
N ARG A 91 -22.92 -13.98 16.68
CA ARG A 91 -24.10 -13.15 16.49
C ARG A 91 -25.10 -13.43 17.62
N PRO A 92 -25.56 -12.41 18.35
CA PRO A 92 -26.60 -12.55 19.36
C PRO A 92 -27.94 -12.95 18.72
N ASP A 93 -28.76 -13.68 19.45
CA ASP A 93 -30.12 -14.01 19.03
C ASP A 93 -31.12 -12.87 19.29
N GLU A 94 -32.29 -12.94 18.64
CA GLU A 94 -33.43 -12.04 18.88
C GLU A 94 -33.96 -12.25 20.31
N GLY A 95 -33.27 -11.65 21.28
CA GLY A 95 -33.59 -11.76 22.71
C GLY A 95 -32.45 -11.35 23.66
N ASP A 96 -31.20 -11.36 23.17
CA ASP A 96 -30.02 -11.07 24.02
C ASP A 96 -29.78 -9.57 24.29
N TRP A 97 -30.58 -8.68 23.70
CA TRP A 97 -30.37 -7.23 23.77
C TRP A 97 -30.96 -6.55 25.01
N GLU A 98 -31.65 -7.29 25.88
CA GLU A 98 -32.37 -6.76 27.06
C GLU A 98 -31.67 -7.03 28.41
N GLY A 99 -30.39 -7.42 28.42
CA GLY A 99 -29.62 -7.72 29.64
C GLY A 99 -28.81 -6.54 30.19
#